data_AF-E0UUC1-F1
#
_entry.id   AF-E0UUC1-F1
#
_cell.length_a   1.000
_cell.length_b   1.000
_cell.length_c   1.000
_cell.angle_alpha   90.00
_cell.angle_beta   90.00
_cell.angle_gamma   90.00
#
_symmetry.space_group_name_H-M   'P 1'
#
loop_
_entity.id
_entity.type
_entity.pdbx_description
1 polymer ?
#
loop_
_entity_poly.entity_id
_entity_poly.type
_entity_poly.pdbx_seq_one_letter_code
_entity_poly.pdbx_strand_id
1 'polypeptide(L)'
;MSKDKKLKEKILKAQQDGDIASLYVLEQQAHDTFDEETLQSFYANILDLALERLTQTLEEHRAMDMNEVQDFATLRALYEYAIEHYSAGESNDAAALFEVLSGLSNDEKFSNAIKLHWMAAQEKISFDDFLDRIADIEATQRAGTFYISEFKQEAQKLLDNMKDKGGKA
;
A
#
# COMPACT_ATOMS: atom_id res chain seq x y z
N MET A 1 11.17 -25.95 22.62
CA MET A 1 10.78 -24.56 22.32
C MET A 1 9.37 -24.57 21.73
N SER A 2 8.47 -23.72 22.22
CA SER A 2 7.11 -23.58 21.65
C SER A 2 7.18 -23.04 20.21
N LYS A 3 6.13 -23.29 19.41
CA LYS A 3 6.03 -22.77 18.05
C LYS A 3 6.10 -21.24 18.03
N ASP A 4 5.44 -20.59 18.99
CA ASP A 4 5.37 -19.14 19.12
C ASP A 4 6.75 -18.53 19.38
N LYS A 5 7.59 -19.17 20.21
CA LYS A 5 8.94 -18.68 20.47
C LYS A 5 9.80 -18.72 19.21
N LYS A 6 9.71 -19.78 18.41
CA LYS A 6 10.44 -19.89 17.14
C LYS A 6 9.97 -18.85 16.12
N LEU A 7 8.67 -18.56 16.08
CA LEU A 7 8.12 -17.54 15.19
C LEU A 7 8.62 -16.14 15.59
N LYS A 8 8.56 -15.80 16.89
CA LYS A 8 9.10 -14.54 17.41
C LYS A 8 10.60 -14.37 17.12
N GLU A 9 11.39 -15.44 17.23
CA GLU A 9 12.82 -15.42 16.86
C GLU A 9 13.05 -15.10 15.37
N LYS A 10 12.26 -15.69 14.46
CA LYS A 10 12.34 -15.40 13.02
C LYS A 10 11.92 -13.97 12.70
N ILE A 11 10.84 -13.49 13.31
CA ILE A 11 10.35 -12.12 13.14
C ILE A 11 11.40 -11.12 13.64
N LEU A 12 11.94 -11.33 14.84
CA LEU A 12 12.99 -10.47 15.39
C LEU A 12 14.21 -10.43 14.45
N LYS A 13 14.60 -11.57 13.88
CA LYS A 13 15.71 -11.62 12.92
C LYS A 13 15.40 -10.82 11.65
N ALA A 14 14.23 -10.99 11.06
CA ALA A 14 13.81 -10.23 9.88
C ALA A 14 13.72 -8.72 10.16
N GLN A 15 13.22 -8.33 11.34
CA GLN A 15 13.19 -6.93 11.79
C GLN A 15 14.59 -6.34 11.90
N GLN A 16 15.53 -7.06 12.53
CA GLN A 16 16.92 -6.61 12.67
C GLN A 16 17.64 -6.47 11.33
N ASP A 17 17.26 -7.28 10.35
CA ASP A 17 17.83 -7.26 9.01
C ASP A 17 17.12 -6.25 8.07
N GLY A 18 16.07 -5.58 8.54
CA GLY A 18 15.23 -4.70 7.72
C GLY A 18 14.53 -5.43 6.57
N ASP A 19 14.30 -6.74 6.72
CA ASP A 19 13.77 -7.62 5.68
C ASP A 19 12.23 -7.68 5.74
N ILE A 20 11.61 -6.68 5.11
CA ILE A 20 10.15 -6.54 5.05
C ILE A 20 9.51 -7.72 4.31
N ALA A 21 10.15 -8.20 3.25
CA ALA A 21 9.64 -9.33 2.49
C ALA A 21 9.56 -10.61 3.33
N SER A 22 10.58 -10.90 4.14
CA SER A 22 10.55 -12.03 5.08
C SER A 22 9.46 -11.86 6.15
N LEU A 23 9.16 -10.64 6.59
CA LEU A 23 8.04 -10.39 7.49
C LEU A 23 6.72 -10.79 6.83
N TYR A 24 6.46 -10.37 5.59
CA TYR A 24 5.26 -10.81 4.86
C TYR A 24 5.20 -12.32 4.61
N VAL A 25 6.33 -13.01 4.44
CA VAL A 25 6.35 -14.48 4.35
C VAL A 25 5.89 -15.14 5.67
N LEU A 26 6.08 -14.47 6.80
CA LEU A 26 5.68 -14.94 8.13
C LEU A 26 4.26 -14.51 8.53
N GLU A 27 3.60 -13.67 7.73
CA GLU A 27 2.30 -13.03 8.01
C GLU A 27 1.22 -14.05 8.42
N GLN A 28 0.98 -15.09 7.61
CA GLN A 28 -0.03 -16.09 7.93
C GLN A 28 0.26 -16.82 9.24
N GLN A 29 1.55 -17.13 9.50
CA GLN A 29 1.93 -17.77 10.76
C GLN A 29 1.73 -16.82 11.94
N ALA A 30 1.97 -15.51 11.75
CA ALA A 30 1.71 -14.50 12.77
C ALA A 30 0.21 -14.44 13.10
N HIS A 31 -0.66 -14.36 12.09
CA HIS A 31 -2.12 -14.42 12.25
C HIS A 31 -2.60 -15.67 12.99
N ASP A 32 -2.07 -16.84 12.63
CA ASP A 32 -2.49 -18.11 13.22
C ASP A 32 -2.02 -18.29 14.68
N THR A 33 -1.02 -17.52 15.11
CA THR A 33 -0.29 -17.76 16.37
C THR A 33 -0.47 -16.64 17.40
N PHE A 34 -0.55 -15.40 16.97
CA PHE A 34 -0.51 -14.23 17.85
C PHE A 34 -1.89 -13.75 18.26
N ASP A 35 -1.97 -13.15 19.44
CA ASP A 35 -3.11 -12.33 19.82
C ASP A 35 -3.13 -11.02 19.03
N GLU A 36 -4.27 -10.33 19.09
CA GLU A 36 -4.52 -9.09 18.35
C GLU A 36 -3.46 -8.00 18.66
N GLU A 37 -3.08 -7.82 19.92
CA GLU A 37 -2.07 -6.82 20.33
C GLU A 37 -0.69 -7.13 19.75
N THR A 38 -0.26 -8.39 19.81
CA THR A 38 1.01 -8.83 19.24
C THR A 38 1.00 -8.75 17.70
N LEU A 39 -0.14 -9.06 17.07
CA LEU A 39 -0.31 -8.97 15.63
C LEU A 39 -0.30 -7.52 15.15
N GLN A 40 -0.97 -6.62 15.87
CA GLN A 40 -0.91 -5.17 15.59
C GLN A 40 0.53 -4.65 15.70
N SER A 41 1.25 -5.08 16.74
CA SER A 41 2.67 -4.76 16.90
C SER A 41 3.52 -5.29 15.73
N PHE A 42 3.19 -6.47 15.19
CA PHE A 42 3.87 -7.04 14.04
C PHE A 42 3.70 -6.18 12.78
N TYR A 43 2.49 -5.71 12.48
CA TYR A 43 2.23 -4.79 11.36
C TYR A 43 2.84 -3.41 11.56
N ALA A 44 2.81 -2.86 12.79
CA ALA A 44 3.47 -1.60 13.10
C ALA A 44 4.98 -1.65 12.78
N ASN A 45 5.65 -2.75 13.11
CA ASN A 45 7.07 -2.92 12.76
C ASN A 45 7.32 -3.01 11.24
N ILE A 46 6.41 -3.64 10.49
CA ILE A 46 6.50 -3.65 9.02
C ILE A 46 6.40 -2.23 8.48
N LEU A 47 5.46 -1.44 9.00
CA LEU A 47 5.25 -0.05 8.61
C LEU A 47 6.46 0.82 8.95
N ASP A 48 7.01 0.71 10.16
CA ASP A 48 8.19 1.49 10.58
C ASP A 48 9.36 1.27 9.62
N LEU A 49 9.66 0.01 9.28
CA LEU A 49 10.71 -0.34 8.30
C LEU A 49 10.40 0.20 6.90
N ALA A 50 9.12 0.16 6.48
CA ALA A 50 8.71 0.67 5.19
C ALA A 50 8.86 2.19 5.09
N LEU A 51 8.55 2.92 6.17
CA LEU A 51 8.74 4.37 6.27
C LEU A 51 10.22 4.75 6.27
N GLU A 52 11.08 4.00 6.98
CA GLU A 52 12.53 4.19 6.92
C GLU A 52 13.06 4.03 5.49
N ARG A 53 12.64 2.95 4.80
CA ARG A 53 13.03 2.71 3.39
C ARG A 53 12.47 3.77 2.45
N LEU A 54 11.26 4.28 2.69
CA LEU A 54 10.69 5.41 1.95
C LEU A 54 11.60 6.63 2.07
N THR A 55 11.97 7.03 3.28
CA THR A 55 12.86 8.17 3.52
C THR A 55 14.19 7.99 2.79
N GLN A 56 14.83 6.83 2.94
CA GLN A 56 16.09 6.55 2.25
C GLN A 56 15.95 6.63 0.72
N THR A 57 14.86 6.09 0.16
CA THR A 57 14.59 6.12 -1.28
C THR A 57 14.47 7.55 -1.81
N LEU A 58 13.77 8.41 -1.06
CA LEU A 58 13.60 9.82 -1.40
C LEU A 58 14.94 10.58 -1.33
N GLU A 59 15.74 10.33 -0.29
CA GLU A 59 17.07 10.92 -0.12
C GLU A 59 18.06 10.50 -1.23
N GLU A 60 17.97 9.24 -1.67
CA GLU A 60 18.79 8.69 -2.76
C GLU A 60 18.33 9.15 -4.15
N HIS A 61 17.21 9.88 -4.24
CA HIS A 61 16.57 10.28 -5.50
C HIS A 61 16.34 9.12 -6.46
N ARG A 62 16.02 7.93 -5.91
CA ARG A 62 15.74 6.73 -6.69
C ARG A 62 14.24 6.45 -6.70
N ALA A 63 13.80 5.70 -7.71
CA ALA A 63 12.47 5.09 -7.70
C ALA A 63 12.57 3.67 -7.12
N MET A 64 11.47 3.17 -6.55
CA MET A 64 11.31 1.78 -6.15
C MET A 64 10.97 0.92 -7.35
N ASP A 65 11.69 -0.21 -7.49
CA ASP A 65 11.46 -1.20 -8.54
C ASP A 65 10.61 -2.36 -8.02
N MET A 66 9.44 -2.58 -8.62
CA MET A 66 8.55 -3.68 -8.20
C MET A 66 9.13 -5.08 -8.48
N ASN A 67 10.19 -5.19 -9.28
CA ASN A 67 10.91 -6.45 -9.49
C ASN A 67 11.93 -6.72 -8.38
N GLU A 68 12.29 -5.71 -7.59
CA GLU A 68 13.16 -5.86 -6.42
C GLU A 68 12.31 -6.21 -5.20
N VAL A 69 12.59 -7.38 -4.61
CA VAL A 69 11.73 -8.01 -3.59
C VAL A 69 11.46 -7.10 -2.38
N GLN A 70 12.47 -6.34 -1.93
CA GLN A 70 12.30 -5.43 -0.80
C GLN A 70 11.51 -4.18 -1.19
N ASP A 71 11.71 -3.65 -2.39
CA ASP A 71 10.98 -2.47 -2.86
C ASP A 71 9.51 -2.82 -3.12
N PHE A 72 9.22 -4.01 -3.67
CA PHE A 72 7.88 -4.57 -3.73
C PHE A 72 7.21 -4.65 -2.35
N ALA A 73 7.90 -5.25 -1.38
CA ALA A 73 7.38 -5.39 -0.02
C ALA A 73 7.17 -4.03 0.67
N THR A 74 8.05 -3.06 0.40
CA THR A 74 7.93 -1.69 0.90
C THR A 74 6.71 -0.99 0.31
N LEU A 75 6.53 -1.04 -1.01
CA LEU A 75 5.36 -0.47 -1.70
C LEU A 75 4.05 -1.08 -1.20
N ARG A 76 4.04 -2.41 -0.94
CA ARG A 76 2.90 -3.09 -0.34
C ARG A 76 2.55 -2.52 1.04
N ALA A 77 3.51 -2.42 1.94
CA ALA A 77 3.29 -1.88 3.29
C ALA A 77 2.76 -0.44 3.28
N LEU A 78 3.36 0.42 2.45
CA LEU A 78 2.92 1.80 2.32
C LEU A 78 1.52 1.91 1.71
N TYR A 79 1.18 1.06 0.74
CA TYR A 79 -0.16 1.01 0.16
C TYR A 79 -1.21 0.53 1.17
N GLU A 80 -0.93 -0.53 1.93
CA GLU A 80 -1.81 -1.04 2.98
C GLU A 80 -2.09 0.06 4.03
N TYR A 81 -1.05 0.80 4.43
CA TYR A 81 -1.21 1.94 5.32
C TYR A 81 -2.08 3.05 4.73
N ALA A 82 -1.89 3.40 3.45
CA ALA A 82 -2.75 4.37 2.78
C ALA A 82 -4.22 3.91 2.70
N ILE A 83 -4.46 2.62 2.50
CA ILE A 83 -5.80 2.02 2.49
C ILE A 83 -6.43 2.01 3.89
N GLU A 84 -5.66 1.75 4.95
CA GLU A 84 -6.14 1.82 6.33
C GLU A 84 -6.74 3.21 6.61
N HIS A 85 -5.96 4.27 6.34
CA HIS A 85 -6.41 5.67 6.43
C HIS A 85 -7.64 5.93 5.56
N TYR A 86 -7.66 5.42 4.33
CA TYR A 86 -8.78 5.65 3.44
C TYR A 86 -10.07 5.01 3.99
N SER A 87 -9.97 3.76 4.45
CA SER A 87 -11.07 3.00 5.04
C SER A 87 -11.56 3.60 6.36
N ALA A 88 -10.68 4.27 7.12
CA ALA A 88 -11.02 5.01 8.34
C ALA A 88 -11.74 6.35 8.07
N GLY A 89 -11.90 6.75 6.80
CA GLY A 89 -12.47 8.02 6.40
C GLY A 89 -11.49 9.19 6.46
N GLU A 90 -10.21 8.93 6.69
CA GLU A 90 -9.12 9.90 6.76
C GLU A 90 -8.63 10.27 5.35
N SER A 91 -9.56 10.68 4.47
CA SER A 91 -9.28 10.79 3.02
C SER A 91 -8.21 11.82 2.66
N ASN A 92 -7.90 12.79 3.53
CA ASN A 92 -6.78 13.72 3.30
C ASN A 92 -5.43 13.01 3.44
N ASP A 93 -5.26 12.26 4.53
CA ASP A 93 -4.02 11.56 4.83
C ASP A 93 -3.80 10.43 3.84
N ALA A 94 -4.86 9.68 3.52
CA ALA A 94 -4.85 8.70 2.44
C ALA A 94 -4.46 9.32 1.08
N ALA A 95 -5.04 10.47 0.71
CA ALA A 95 -4.70 11.15 -0.53
C ALA A 95 -3.21 11.56 -0.57
N ALA A 96 -2.69 12.14 0.51
CA ALA A 96 -1.27 12.53 0.58
C ALA A 96 -0.34 11.30 0.43
N LEU A 97 -0.69 10.17 1.07
CA LEU A 97 0.06 8.93 0.93
C LEU A 97 -0.01 8.41 -0.52
N PHE A 98 -1.20 8.31 -1.12
CA PHE A 98 -1.34 7.85 -2.51
C PHE A 98 -0.59 8.76 -3.50
N GLU A 99 -0.59 10.07 -3.28
CA GLU A 99 0.18 11.00 -4.12
C GLU A 99 1.67 10.64 -4.11
N VAL A 100 2.26 10.48 -2.91
CA VAL A 100 3.66 10.06 -2.74
C VAL A 100 3.92 8.70 -3.39
N LEU A 101 3.11 7.69 -3.07
CA LEU A 101 3.23 6.33 -3.62
C LEU A 101 3.18 6.32 -5.15
N SER A 102 2.34 7.15 -5.76
CA SER A 102 2.19 7.22 -7.22
C SER A 102 3.41 7.79 -7.95
N GLY A 103 4.27 8.52 -7.24
CA GLY A 103 5.54 9.04 -7.75
C GLY A 103 6.76 8.21 -7.33
N LEU A 104 6.57 7.25 -6.42
CA LEU A 104 7.67 6.52 -5.78
C LEU A 104 8.17 5.34 -6.61
N SER A 105 7.31 4.70 -7.41
CA SER A 105 7.67 3.51 -8.20
C SER A 105 7.93 3.81 -9.67
N ASN A 106 8.87 3.07 -10.26
CA ASN A 106 9.11 3.07 -11.71
C ASN A 106 8.10 2.21 -12.50
N ASP A 107 7.22 1.46 -11.83
CA ASP A 107 6.18 0.67 -12.48
C ASP A 107 5.00 1.57 -12.88
N GLU A 108 4.84 1.78 -14.18
CA GLU A 108 3.79 2.67 -14.70
C GLU A 108 2.38 2.20 -14.38
N LYS A 109 2.14 0.88 -14.30
CA LYS A 109 0.80 0.34 -14.03
C LYS A 109 0.40 0.64 -12.59
N PHE A 110 1.29 0.36 -11.65
CA PHE A 110 1.12 0.70 -10.24
C PHE A 110 0.92 2.20 -10.08
N SER A 111 1.86 3.01 -10.59
CA SER A 111 1.81 4.47 -10.45
C SER A 111 0.51 5.07 -11.02
N ASN A 112 0.00 4.55 -12.15
CA ASN A 112 -1.29 5.00 -12.70
C ASN A 112 -2.50 4.53 -11.89
N ALA A 113 -2.48 3.30 -11.37
CA ALA A 113 -3.54 2.81 -10.50
C ALA A 113 -3.61 3.61 -9.19
N ILE A 114 -2.47 3.91 -8.57
CA ILE A 114 -2.41 4.71 -7.34
C ILE A 114 -2.88 6.15 -7.58
N LYS A 115 -2.60 6.76 -8.75
CA LYS A 115 -3.16 8.07 -9.10
C LYS A 115 -4.69 8.08 -9.05
N LEU A 116 -5.36 7.00 -9.44
CA LEU A 116 -6.82 6.91 -9.33
C LEU A 116 -7.30 6.83 -7.87
N HIS A 117 -6.54 6.17 -6.98
CA HIS A 117 -6.83 6.19 -5.54
C HIS A 117 -6.68 7.59 -4.96
N TRP A 118 -5.57 8.26 -5.29
CA TRP A 118 -5.32 9.64 -4.91
C TRP A 118 -6.46 10.55 -5.34
N MET A 119 -6.87 10.48 -6.61
CA MET A 119 -7.99 11.27 -7.14
C MET A 119 -9.29 10.99 -6.39
N ALA A 120 -9.64 9.73 -6.16
CA ALA A 120 -10.86 9.37 -5.44
C ALA A 120 -10.86 9.92 -4.00
N ALA A 121 -9.76 9.74 -3.28
CA ALA A 121 -9.59 10.23 -1.92
C ALA A 121 -9.60 11.78 -1.86
N GLN A 122 -8.97 12.45 -2.83
CA GLN A 122 -8.95 13.91 -2.96
C GLN A 122 -10.35 14.49 -3.23
N GLU A 123 -11.15 13.82 -4.07
CA GLU A 123 -12.55 14.18 -4.34
C GLU A 123 -13.52 13.73 -3.22
N LYS A 124 -13.01 13.25 -2.09
CA LYS A 124 -13.80 12.83 -0.91
C LYS A 124 -14.79 11.71 -1.21
N ILE A 125 -14.47 10.87 -2.18
CA ILE A 125 -15.22 9.64 -2.42
C ILE A 125 -14.90 8.71 -1.26
N SER A 126 -15.91 8.17 -0.59
CA SER A 126 -15.70 7.21 0.50
C SER A 126 -15.01 5.95 -0.02
N PHE A 127 -14.30 5.22 0.85
CA PHE A 127 -13.68 3.96 0.44
C PHE A 127 -14.73 2.96 -0.08
N ASP A 128 -15.89 2.87 0.58
CA ASP A 128 -17.00 2.03 0.13
C ASP A 128 -17.50 2.42 -1.28
N ASP A 129 -17.73 3.71 -1.54
CA ASP A 129 -18.12 4.19 -2.87
C ASP A 129 -17.03 3.90 -3.92
N PHE A 130 -15.76 3.99 -3.54
CA PHE A 130 -14.64 3.66 -4.40
C PHE A 130 -14.67 2.19 -4.80
N LEU A 131 -14.83 1.27 -3.84
CA LEU A 131 -14.96 -0.15 -4.11
C LEU A 131 -16.17 -0.47 -5.00
N ASP A 132 -17.32 0.14 -4.69
CA ASP A 132 -18.58 -0.17 -5.35
C ASP A 132 -18.66 0.37 -6.77
N ARG A 133 -18.11 1.57 -7.02
CA ARG A 133 -18.38 2.32 -8.26
C ARG A 133 -17.16 2.49 -9.14
N ILE A 134 -15.96 2.48 -8.56
CA ILE A 134 -14.73 2.85 -9.28
C ILE A 134 -13.83 1.63 -9.47
N ALA A 135 -13.59 0.86 -8.42
CA ALA A 135 -12.76 -0.33 -8.47
C ALA A 135 -13.47 -1.48 -9.19
N ASP A 136 -12.73 -2.22 -10.01
CA ASP A 136 -13.11 -3.55 -10.47
C ASP A 136 -12.39 -4.60 -9.62
N ILE A 137 -13.06 -5.02 -8.54
CA ILE A 137 -12.49 -5.95 -7.55
C ILE A 137 -12.28 -7.34 -8.15
N GLU A 138 -13.19 -7.81 -8.99
CA GLU A 138 -13.04 -9.12 -9.62
C GLU A 138 -11.86 -9.13 -10.61
N ALA A 139 -11.71 -8.07 -11.41
CA ALA A 139 -10.58 -7.94 -12.32
C ALA A 139 -9.26 -7.78 -11.56
N THR A 140 -9.24 -6.98 -10.49
CA THR A 140 -8.09 -6.83 -9.60
C THR A 140 -7.66 -8.18 -9.01
N GLN A 141 -8.60 -8.98 -8.51
CA GLN A 141 -8.30 -10.32 -7.98
C GLN A 141 -7.72 -11.25 -9.04
N ARG A 142 -8.24 -11.20 -10.28
CA ARG A 142 -7.67 -11.97 -11.41
C ARG A 142 -6.27 -11.49 -11.80
N ALA A 143 -5.99 -10.19 -11.67
CA ALA A 143 -4.66 -9.62 -11.90
C ALA A 143 -3.66 -10.04 -10.81
N GLY A 144 -4.13 -10.38 -9.61
CA GLY A 144 -3.29 -10.91 -8.53
C GLY A 144 -2.37 -9.88 -7.91
N THR A 145 -2.73 -8.59 -7.99
CA THR A 145 -1.97 -7.48 -7.42
C THR A 145 -2.30 -7.30 -5.93
N PHE A 146 -1.33 -6.81 -5.14
CA PHE A 146 -1.59 -6.43 -3.73
C PHE A 146 -2.37 -5.12 -3.60
N TYR A 147 -2.51 -4.38 -4.72
CA TYR A 147 -3.23 -3.12 -4.81
C TYR A 147 -4.41 -3.24 -5.76
N ILE A 148 -5.40 -2.36 -5.63
CA ILE A 148 -6.52 -2.27 -6.58
C ILE A 148 -5.98 -1.76 -7.92
N SER A 149 -5.90 -2.64 -8.92
CA SER A 149 -5.21 -2.35 -10.17
C SER A 149 -6.15 -2.12 -11.35
N GLU A 150 -7.39 -2.57 -11.22
CA GLU A 150 -8.38 -2.57 -12.30
C GLU A 150 -9.59 -1.72 -11.90
N PHE A 151 -10.14 -1.01 -12.89
CA PHE A 151 -11.14 0.03 -12.66
C PHE A 151 -12.29 -0.05 -13.66
N LYS A 152 -13.49 0.24 -13.17
CA LYS A 152 -14.72 0.32 -13.96
C LYS A 152 -14.70 1.55 -14.87
N GLN A 153 -15.59 1.58 -15.87
CA GLN A 153 -15.68 2.70 -16.81
C GLN A 153 -15.97 4.03 -16.10
N GLU A 154 -16.66 4.00 -14.96
CA GLU A 154 -16.91 5.13 -14.09
C GLU A 154 -15.64 5.87 -13.64
N ALA A 155 -14.49 5.18 -13.53
CA ALA A 155 -13.21 5.79 -13.21
C ALA A 155 -12.78 6.82 -14.27
N GLN A 156 -13.21 6.66 -15.53
CA GLN A 156 -12.94 7.62 -16.59
C GLN A 156 -13.50 9.01 -16.26
N LYS A 157 -14.64 9.08 -15.56
CA LYS A 157 -15.24 10.35 -15.14
C LYS A 157 -14.34 11.12 -14.16
N LEU A 158 -13.58 10.42 -13.32
CA LEU A 158 -12.59 11.05 -12.43
C LEU A 158 -11.42 11.64 -13.20
N LEU A 159 -10.90 10.86 -14.16
CA LEU A 159 -9.80 11.30 -15.02
C LEU A 159 -10.18 12.55 -15.83
N ASP A 160 -11.40 12.59 -16.35
CA ASP A 160 -11.90 13.72 -17.15
C ASP A 160 -12.08 14.98 -16.29
N ASN A 161 -12.68 14.84 -15.10
CA ASN A 161 -12.85 15.96 -14.16
C ASN A 161 -11.51 16.59 -13.73
N MET A 162 -10.45 15.80 -13.60
CA MET A 162 -9.15 16.31 -13.18
C MET A 162 -8.43 17.07 -14.30
N LYS A 163 -8.57 16.64 -15.56
CA LYS A 163 -8.03 17.36 -16.72
C LYS A 163 -8.63 18.76 -16.84
N ASP A 164 -9.92 18.90 -16.56
CA ASP A 164 -10.61 20.20 -16.57
C ASP A 164 -10.14 21.14 -15.43
N LYS A 165 -9.72 20.58 -14.29
CA LYS A 165 -9.12 21.35 -13.18
C LYS A 165 -7.65 21.73 -13.45
N GLY A 166 -6.89 20.88 -14.14
CA GLY A 166 -5.49 21.13 -14.54
C GLY A 166 -5.31 22.06 -15.74
N GLY A 167 -6.37 22.31 -16.53
CA GLY A 167 -6.37 23.23 -17.68
C GLY A 167 -6.59 24.71 -17.32
N LYS A 168 -6.65 25.07 -16.03
CA LYS A 168 -6.78 26.45 -15.53
C LYS A 168 -5.58 26.88 -14.68
N ALA A 169 -4.37 26.57 -15.13
CA ALA A 169 -3.13 27.16 -14.63
C ALA A 169 -2.52 28.07 -15.71
#